data_AF-G4D412-F1
#
_entry.id   AF-G4D412-F1
#
_cell.length_a   1.000
_cell.length_b   1.000
_cell.length_c   1.000
_cell.angle_alpha   90.00
_cell.angle_beta   90.00
_cell.angle_gamma   90.00
#
_symmetry.space_group_name_H-M   'P 1'
#
loop_
_entity.id
_entity.type
_entity.pdbx_description
1 polymer ?
#
loop_
_entity_poly.entity_id
_entity_poly.type
_entity_poly.pdbx_seq_one_letter_code
_entity_poly.pdbx_strand_id
1 'polypeptide(L)'
;MLKEEILKKSRDENFDEAKESYSMQGLKIGFNLMSLVFVLIYVSCAIRGKDVVWRESILGMYLIFVSSQGYTLYRFNRQKFYLFQFLVALMPAVILILATLYWIWLK
;
A
#
# COMPACT_ATOMS: atom_id res chain seq x y z
N MET A 1 30.34 -22.84 -18.21
CA MET A 1 29.30 -23.86 -17.91
C MET A 1 28.24 -23.30 -16.97
N LEU A 2 28.55 -22.95 -15.71
CA LEU A 2 27.54 -22.41 -14.78
C LEU A 2 26.80 -21.15 -15.28
N LYS A 3 27.55 -20.19 -15.87
CA LYS A 3 27.01 -18.91 -16.37
C LYS A 3 26.02 -19.08 -17.52
N GLU A 4 26.24 -20.06 -18.40
CA GLU A 4 25.38 -20.28 -19.57
C GLU A 4 24.10 -21.02 -19.20
N GLU A 5 24.14 -21.94 -18.22
CA GLU A 5 22.94 -22.54 -17.64
C GLU A 5 22.08 -21.52 -16.91
N ILE A 6 22.70 -20.63 -16.12
CA ILE A 6 21.98 -19.54 -15.43
C ILE A 6 21.32 -18.59 -16.46
N LEU A 7 22.03 -18.23 -17.52
CA LEU A 7 21.51 -17.36 -18.59
C LEU A 7 20.41 -18.05 -19.43
N LYS A 8 20.51 -19.35 -19.68
CA LYS A 8 19.44 -20.13 -20.35
C LYS A 8 18.20 -20.21 -19.46
N LYS A 9 18.37 -20.52 -18.18
CA LYS A 9 17.26 -20.61 -17.21
C LYS A 9 16.55 -19.26 -17.06
N SER A 10 17.28 -18.15 -16.95
CA SER A 10 16.71 -16.79 -16.92
C SER A 10 15.91 -16.45 -18.18
N ARG A 11 16.37 -16.88 -19.37
CA ARG A 11 15.66 -16.68 -20.64
C ARG A 11 14.42 -17.57 -20.78
N ASP A 12 14.48 -18.82 -20.31
CA ASP A 12 13.35 -19.75 -20.37
C ASP A 12 12.26 -19.40 -19.33
N GLU A 13 12.63 -18.80 -18.20
CA GLU A 13 11.69 -18.45 -17.12
C GLU A 13 10.96 -17.12 -17.34
N ASN A 14 11.32 -16.31 -18.35
CA ASN A 14 10.74 -14.96 -18.56
C ASN A 14 10.70 -14.13 -17.26
N PHE A 15 11.68 -14.37 -16.38
CA PHE A 15 11.68 -13.88 -15.01
C PHE A 15 12.30 -12.49 -15.00
N ASP A 16 11.45 -11.47 -14.94
CA ASP A 16 11.88 -10.09 -14.84
C ASP A 16 12.16 -9.74 -13.37
N GLU A 17 13.40 -10.01 -12.92
CA GLU A 17 13.87 -9.73 -11.56
C GLU A 17 13.60 -8.27 -11.14
N ALA A 18 13.63 -7.33 -12.09
CA ALA A 18 13.30 -5.94 -11.81
C ALA A 18 11.84 -5.82 -11.37
N LYS A 19 10.91 -6.42 -12.11
CA LYS A 19 9.48 -6.39 -11.81
C LYS A 19 9.17 -6.98 -10.42
N GLU A 20 9.80 -8.10 -10.06
CA GLU A 20 9.61 -8.71 -8.74
C GLU A 20 10.16 -7.80 -7.62
N SER A 21 11.37 -7.25 -7.81
CA SER A 21 11.99 -6.33 -6.84
C SER A 21 11.12 -5.10 -6.57
N TYR A 22 10.51 -4.51 -7.61
CA TYR A 22 9.60 -3.37 -7.45
C TYR A 22 8.27 -3.74 -6.79
N SER A 23 7.72 -4.92 -7.07
CA SER A 23 6.55 -5.44 -6.36
C SER A 23 6.83 -5.58 -4.86
N MET A 24 7.99 -6.15 -4.52
CA MET A 24 8.44 -6.28 -3.12
C MET A 24 8.69 -4.93 -2.46
N GLN A 25 9.19 -3.92 -3.19
CA GLN A 25 9.28 -2.54 -2.70
C GLN A 25 7.90 -1.95 -2.42
N GLY A 26 6.93 -2.15 -3.33
CA GLY A 26 5.54 -1.73 -3.15
C GLY A 26 4.91 -2.32 -1.90
N LEU A 27 5.09 -3.62 -1.70
CA LEU A 27 4.65 -4.33 -0.48
C LEU A 27 5.27 -3.74 0.78
N LYS A 28 6.60 -3.50 0.79
CA LYS A 28 7.30 -2.93 1.96
C LYS A 28 6.81 -1.52 2.28
N ILE A 29 6.70 -0.65 1.27
CA ILE A 29 6.23 0.74 1.46
C ILE A 29 4.78 0.73 1.94
N GLY A 30 3.93 -0.08 1.32
CA GLY A 30 2.53 -0.21 1.70
C GLY A 30 2.34 -0.70 3.11
N PHE A 31 3.07 -1.75 3.49
CA PHE A 31 3.04 -2.27 4.85
C PHE A 31 3.45 -1.19 5.86
N ASN A 32 4.55 -0.49 5.61
CA ASN A 32 5.02 0.57 6.50
C ASN A 32 4.00 1.72 6.66
N LEU A 33 3.39 2.18 5.55
CA LEU A 33 2.36 3.23 5.59
C LEU A 33 1.10 2.76 6.32
N MET A 34 0.63 1.55 6.04
CA MET A 34 -0.52 0.95 6.69
C MET A 34 -0.29 0.80 8.20
N SER A 35 0.88 0.30 8.61
CA SER A 35 1.27 0.16 10.02
C SER A 35 1.35 1.52 10.72
N LEU A 36 1.88 2.55 10.06
CA LEU A 36 1.93 3.89 10.62
C LEU A 36 0.52 4.45 10.88
N VAL A 37 -0.40 4.28 9.92
CA VAL A 37 -1.80 4.69 10.08
C VAL A 37 -2.51 3.91 11.18
N PHE A 38 -2.26 2.61 11.27
CA PHE A 38 -2.78 1.77 12.36
C PHE A 38 -2.37 2.32 13.74
N VAL A 39 -1.08 2.58 13.93
CA VAL A 39 -0.55 3.10 15.19
C VAL A 39 -1.17 4.46 15.51
N LEU A 40 -1.30 5.36 14.52
CA LEU A 40 -1.93 6.66 14.72
C LEU A 40 -3.40 6.54 15.17
N ILE A 41 -4.18 5.67 14.53
CA ILE A 41 -5.59 5.44 14.90
C ILE A 41 -5.69 4.82 16.30
N TYR A 42 -4.90 3.77 16.56
CA TYR A 42 -4.92 3.07 17.84
C TYR A 42 -4.55 3.99 19.01
N VAL A 43 -3.47 4.76 18.87
CA VAL A 43 -3.05 5.75 19.89
C VAL A 43 -4.10 6.84 20.06
N SER A 44 -4.69 7.34 18.97
CA SER A 44 -5.76 8.35 19.05
C SER A 44 -6.98 7.85 19.82
N CYS A 45 -7.40 6.60 19.58
CA CYS A 45 -8.48 5.95 20.33
C CYS A 45 -8.14 5.79 21.80
N ALA A 46 -6.92 5.36 22.13
CA ALA A 46 -6.45 5.21 23.50
C ALA A 46 -6.45 6.55 24.28
N ILE A 47 -6.02 7.65 23.65
CA ILE A 47 -6.01 8.98 24.26
C ILE A 47 -7.44 9.49 24.52
N ARG A 48 -8.37 9.23 23.60
CA ARG A 48 -9.75 9.73 23.68
C ARG A 48 -10.71 8.80 24.42
N GLY A 49 -10.26 7.63 24.86
CA GLY A 49 -11.09 6.65 25.55
C GLY A 49 -12.24 6.11 24.68
N LYS A 50 -12.03 6.07 23.36
CA LYS A 50 -13.05 5.66 22.39
C LYS A 50 -12.72 4.30 21.79
N ASP A 51 -13.78 3.56 21.49
CA ASP A 51 -13.66 2.35 20.68
C ASP A 51 -13.20 2.67 19.27
N VAL A 52 -12.42 1.75 18.70
CA VAL A 52 -11.92 1.87 17.34
C VAL A 52 -13.10 1.76 16.38
N VAL A 53 -13.24 2.74 15.49
CA VAL A 53 -14.21 2.67 14.38
C VAL A 53 -13.67 1.71 13.32
N TRP A 54 -13.88 0.42 13.54
CA TRP A 54 -13.21 -0.65 12.79
C TRP A 54 -13.52 -0.62 11.29
N ARG A 55 -14.75 -0.32 10.89
CA ARG A 55 -15.17 -0.41 9.48
C ARG A 55 -14.41 0.58 8.58
N GLU A 56 -14.44 1.86 8.94
CA GLU A 56 -13.80 2.95 8.20
C GLU A 56 -12.27 2.87 8.30
N SER A 57 -11.74 2.52 9.49
CA SER A 57 -10.30 2.41 9.74
C SER A 57 -9.66 1.30 8.90
N ILE A 58 -10.25 0.10 8.90
CA ILE A 58 -9.71 -1.06 8.16
C ILE A 58 -9.75 -0.78 6.65
N LEU A 59 -10.87 -0.24 6.15
CA LEU A 59 -11.00 0.05 4.73
C LEU A 59 -10.01 1.16 4.29
N GLY A 60 -9.85 2.21 5.08
CA GLY A 60 -8.87 3.26 4.82
C GLY A 60 -7.42 2.73 4.79
N MET A 61 -7.07 1.88 5.75
CA MET A 61 -5.77 1.21 5.81
C MET A 61 -5.51 0.31 4.59
N TYR A 62 -6.50 -0.51 4.21
CA TYR A 62 -6.41 -1.36 3.03
C TYR A 62 -6.21 -0.53 1.76
N LEU A 63 -6.95 0.56 1.59
CA LEU A 63 -6.85 1.40 0.40
C LEU A 63 -5.54 2.19 0.33
N ILE A 64 -4.95 2.60 1.47
CA ILE A 64 -3.58 3.13 1.50
C ILE A 64 -2.57 2.09 1.02
N PHE A 65 -2.72 0.83 1.45
CA PHE A 65 -1.85 -0.25 1.02
C PHE A 65 -1.98 -0.49 -0.50
N VAL A 66 -3.20 -0.59 -1.02
CA VAL A 66 -3.44 -0.75 -2.46
C VAL A 66 -2.90 0.43 -3.27
N SER A 67 -3.07 1.66 -2.75
CA SER A 67 -2.54 2.87 -3.38
C SER A 67 -1.00 2.83 -3.48
N SER A 68 -0.31 2.46 -2.40
CA SER A 68 1.15 2.36 -2.40
C SER A 68 1.68 1.37 -3.45
N GLN A 69 1.00 0.23 -3.66
CA GLN A 69 1.35 -0.70 -4.73
C GLN A 69 1.14 -0.08 -6.11
N GLY A 70 -0.02 0.54 -6.34
CA GLY A 70 -0.30 1.26 -7.58
C GLY A 70 0.76 2.31 -7.91
N TYR A 71 1.22 3.07 -6.90
CA TYR A 71 2.30 4.04 -7.06
C TYR A 71 3.63 3.40 -7.49
N THR A 72 4.06 2.36 -6.77
CA THR A 72 5.34 1.69 -7.11
C THR A 72 5.32 1.02 -8.48
N LEU A 73 4.21 0.38 -8.84
CA LEU A 73 4.02 -0.23 -10.16
C LEU A 73 3.94 0.82 -11.27
N TYR A 74 3.28 1.96 -11.01
CA TYR A 74 3.25 3.08 -11.97
C TYR A 74 4.64 3.68 -12.18
N ARG A 75 5.44 3.82 -11.11
CA ARG A 75 6.80 4.36 -11.19
C ARG A 75 7.69 3.54 -12.14
N PHE A 76 7.53 2.22 -12.16
CA PHE A 76 8.29 1.30 -13.01
C PHE A 76 7.70 1.17 -14.42
N ASN A 77 6.43 0.76 -14.53
CA ASN A 77 5.82 0.43 -15.82
C ASN A 77 5.30 1.64 -16.59
N ARG A 78 5.12 2.80 -15.93
CA ARG A 78 4.49 4.02 -16.46
C ARG A 78 3.10 3.81 -17.11
N GLN A 79 2.48 2.65 -16.89
CA GLN A 79 1.17 2.32 -17.44
C GLN A 79 0.07 3.11 -16.72
N LYS A 80 -0.82 3.74 -17.50
CA LYS A 80 -1.92 4.57 -16.99
C LYS A 80 -2.87 3.80 -16.05
N PHE A 81 -2.97 2.48 -16.20
CA PHE A 81 -3.76 1.63 -15.33
C PHE A 81 -3.31 1.69 -13.86
N TYR A 82 -2.01 1.61 -13.59
CA TYR A 82 -1.48 1.68 -12.22
C TYR A 82 -1.62 3.07 -11.62
N LEU A 83 -1.56 4.12 -12.44
CA LEU A 83 -1.87 5.49 -11.99
C LEU A 83 -3.35 5.62 -11.59
N PHE A 84 -4.24 5.05 -12.38
CA PHE A 84 -5.66 5.03 -12.06
C PHE A 84 -5.92 4.26 -10.76
N GLN A 85 -5.32 3.08 -10.59
CA GLN A 85 -5.40 2.31 -9.34
C GLN A 85 -4.87 3.12 -8.14
N PHE A 86 -3.73 3.81 -8.30
CA PHE A 86 -3.18 4.69 -7.27
C PHE A 86 -4.18 5.76 -6.84
N LEU A 87 -4.75 6.49 -7.79
CA LEU A 87 -5.66 7.61 -7.54
C LEU A 87 -6.99 7.16 -6.94
N VAL A 88 -7.59 6.11 -7.50
CA VAL A 88 -8.87 5.55 -7.04
C VAL A 88 -8.76 4.92 -5.67
N ALA A 89 -7.59 4.40 -5.29
CA ALA A 89 -7.37 3.92 -3.92
C ALA A 89 -7.00 5.07 -2.96
N LEU A 90 -6.17 6.04 -3.38
CA LEU A 90 -5.68 7.09 -2.50
C LEU A 90 -6.80 8.02 -2.00
N MET A 91 -7.66 8.49 -2.91
CA MET A 91 -8.72 9.44 -2.55
C MET A 91 -9.65 8.91 -1.45
N PRO A 92 -10.29 7.74 -1.60
CA PRO A 92 -11.14 7.19 -0.55
C PRO A 92 -10.34 6.82 0.71
N ALA A 93 -9.08 6.39 0.59
CA ALA A 93 -8.27 6.11 1.76
C ALA A 93 -8.08 7.35 2.65
N VAL A 94 -7.72 8.48 2.04
CA VAL A 94 -7.54 9.75 2.75
C VAL A 94 -8.86 10.20 3.38
N ILE A 95 -9.97 10.12 2.65
CA ILE A 95 -11.30 10.52 3.16
C ILE A 95 -11.68 9.67 4.38
N LEU A 96 -11.53 8.34 4.32
CA LEU A 96 -11.89 7.45 5.41
C LEU A 96 -11.01 7.65 6.64
N ILE A 97 -9.72 7.88 6.45
CA ILE A 97 -8.79 8.14 7.56
C ILE A 97 -9.12 9.48 8.22
N LEU A 98 -9.37 10.53 7.44
CA LEU A 98 -9.78 11.82 7.98
C LEU A 98 -11.13 11.73 8.70
N ALA A 99 -12.10 10.98 8.16
CA ALA A 99 -13.39 10.76 8.81
C ALA A 99 -13.23 10.01 10.14
N THR A 100 -12.35 9.00 10.18
CA THR A 100 -12.01 8.26 11.40
C THR A 100 -11.39 9.17 12.45
N LEU A 101 -10.40 9.98 12.06
CA LEU A 101 -9.76 10.94 12.96
C LEU A 101 -10.74 12.01 13.45
N TYR A 102 -11.60 12.54 12.57
CA TYR A 102 -12.67 13.46 12.94
C TYR A 102 -13.59 12.84 14.00
N TRP A 103 -14.02 11.60 13.80
CA TRP A 103 -14.88 10.91 14.75
C TRP A 103 -14.20 10.69 16.11
N ILE A 104 -12.91 10.39 16.11
CA ILE A 104 -12.15 10.20 17.36
C ILE A 104 -11.99 11.53 18.11
N TRP A 105 -11.60 12.60 17.41
CA TRP A 105 -11.15 13.85 18.02
C TRP A 105 -12.23 14.90 18.26
N LEU A 106 -13.25 14.99 17.40
CA LEU A 106 -14.22 16.08 17.38
C LEU A 106 -15.65 15.65 17.75
N LYS A 107 -16.04 14.42 17.39
CA LYS A 107 -17.23 13.80 17.97
C LYS A 107 -16.91 13.21 19.32
#